data_AF-A0A7X9AUG7-F1
#
_entry.id   AF-A0A7X9AUG7-F1
#
_cell.length_a   1.000
_cell.length_b   1.000
_cell.length_c   1.000
_cell.angle_alpha   90.00
_cell.angle_beta   90.00
_cell.angle_gamma   90.00
#
_symmetry.space_group_name_H-M   'P 1'
#
loop_
_entity.id
_entity.type
_entity.pdbx_description
1 polymer ?
#
loop_
_entity_poly.entity_id
_entity_poly.type
_entity_poly.pdbx_seq_one_letter_code
_entity_poly.pdbx_strand_id
1 'polypeptide(L)'
;LLYSPVEMNRQFKKRLNAKAWSESRVSYWVTSDRKLIQKTLTMQPDEQKQQIEQAGQIPIFSYNQTDFVKERVALEVQFGKYAFVAYDLFVKHLAFFISDKIDVGIEILPMKSLQSQMSSGPAYYEGELYNIMRQGRGVPAVPLVIIGIDV
;
A
#
# COMPACT_ATOMS: atom_id res chain seq x y z
N LEU A 1 9.27 29.52 5.32
CA LEU A 1 9.53 28.23 6.01
C LEU A 1 8.65 27.19 5.33
N LEU A 2 9.15 25.98 5.01
CA LEU A 2 8.35 24.91 4.40
C LEU A 2 8.24 23.73 5.38
N TYR A 3 7.17 22.94 5.27
CA TYR A 3 7.01 21.68 6.00
C TYR A 3 7.91 20.60 5.40
N SER A 4 8.63 19.89 6.28
CA SER A 4 9.55 18.82 5.88
C SER A 4 8.82 17.47 5.86
N PRO A 5 8.69 16.80 4.70
CA PRO A 5 8.09 15.47 4.61
C PRO A 5 8.78 14.45 5.51
N VAL A 6 10.11 14.52 5.60
CA VAL A 6 10.93 13.62 6.43
C VAL A 6 10.58 13.79 7.92
N GLU A 7 10.46 15.04 8.37
CA GLU A 7 10.13 15.33 9.76
C GLU A 7 8.69 14.91 10.08
N MET A 8 7.75 15.18 9.18
CA MET A 8 6.35 14.75 9.35
C MET A 8 6.23 13.23 9.44
N ASN A 9 6.85 12.49 8.50
CA ASN A 9 6.90 11.03 8.54
C ASN A 9 7.49 10.50 9.85
N ARG A 10 8.57 11.14 10.35
CA ARG A 10 9.17 10.78 11.64
C ARG A 10 8.20 10.98 12.81
N GLN A 11 7.43 12.06 12.83
CA GLN A 11 6.45 12.33 13.88
C GLN A 11 5.28 11.33 13.83
N PHE A 12 4.76 11.00 12.64
CA PHE A 12 3.75 9.97 12.48
C PHE A 12 4.25 8.61 12.96
N LYS A 13 5.44 8.18 12.51
CA LYS A 13 6.05 6.91 12.92
C LYS A 13 6.19 6.81 14.44
N LYS A 14 6.69 7.86 15.09
CA LYS A 14 6.81 7.91 16.56
C LYS A 14 5.45 7.70 17.24
N ARG A 15 4.41 8.39 16.78
CA ARG A 15 3.08 8.36 17.40
C ARG A 15 2.33 7.06 17.14
N LEU A 16 2.43 6.52 15.92
CA LEU A 16 1.81 5.25 15.53
C LEU A 16 2.47 4.07 16.25
N ASN A 17 3.80 4.04 16.35
CA ASN A 17 4.51 3.01 17.11
C ASN A 17 4.11 3.04 18.60
N ALA A 18 3.95 4.23 19.19
CA ALA A 18 3.46 4.38 20.56
C ALA A 18 2.01 3.89 20.77
N LYS A 19 1.27 3.65 19.67
CA LYS A 19 -0.09 3.08 19.65
C LYS A 19 -0.12 1.62 19.18
N ALA A 20 1.04 0.96 19.19
CA ALA A 20 1.24 -0.43 18.81
C ALA A 20 0.89 -0.74 17.34
N TRP A 21 1.06 0.24 16.45
CA TRP A 21 1.19 -0.06 15.03
C TRP A 21 2.59 -0.58 14.76
N SER A 22 2.70 -1.61 13.94
CA SER A 22 3.98 -2.26 13.65
C SER A 22 4.13 -2.57 12.17
N GLU A 23 5.37 -2.70 11.73
CA GLU A 23 5.70 -3.15 10.39
C GLU A 23 5.14 -4.55 10.13
N SER A 24 4.72 -4.79 8.89
CA SER A 24 4.29 -6.11 8.44
C SER A 24 4.77 -6.39 7.02
N ARG A 25 4.91 -7.67 6.70
CA ARG A 25 5.40 -8.15 5.41
C ARG A 25 4.52 -9.30 4.92
N VAL A 26 4.15 -9.25 3.64
CA VAL A 26 3.52 -10.35 2.91
C VAL A 26 4.47 -10.83 1.82
N SER A 27 4.78 -12.12 1.84
CA SER A 27 5.61 -12.77 0.83
C SER A 27 4.73 -13.53 -0.14
N TYR A 28 5.15 -13.63 -1.39
CA TYR A 28 4.45 -14.38 -2.43
C TYR A 28 5.42 -14.80 -3.54
N TRP A 29 4.97 -15.71 -4.40
CA TRP A 29 5.74 -16.19 -5.55
C TRP A 29 5.07 -15.79 -6.84
N VAL A 30 5.83 -15.16 -7.74
CA VAL A 30 5.35 -14.73 -9.05
C VAL A 30 5.87 -15.65 -10.15
N THR A 31 5.17 -15.66 -11.28
CA THR A 31 5.53 -16.38 -12.50
C THR A 31 4.99 -15.60 -13.70
N SER A 32 5.43 -15.92 -14.91
CA SER A 32 4.92 -15.32 -16.15
C SER A 32 3.65 -15.99 -16.69
N ASP A 33 3.28 -17.18 -16.19
CA ASP A 33 2.07 -17.87 -16.61
C ASP A 33 0.82 -17.28 -15.95
N ARG A 34 -0.04 -16.65 -16.77
CA ARG A 34 -1.28 -16.01 -16.33
C ARG A 34 -2.23 -16.94 -15.59
N LYS A 35 -2.39 -18.19 -16.04
CA LYS A 35 -3.33 -19.14 -15.41
C LYS A 35 -2.81 -19.56 -14.04
N LEU A 36 -1.50 -19.77 -13.92
CA LEU A 36 -0.88 -20.04 -12.62
C LEU A 36 -1.00 -18.86 -11.67
N ILE A 37 -0.73 -17.63 -12.12
CA ILE A 37 -0.91 -16.41 -11.29
C ILE A 37 -2.34 -16.36 -10.72
N GLN A 38 -3.36 -16.55 -11.56
CA GLN A 38 -4.75 -16.52 -11.12
C GLN A 38 -5.08 -17.65 -10.14
N LYS A 39 -4.49 -18.84 -10.35
CA LYS A 39 -4.69 -20.00 -9.47
C LYS A 39 -4.03 -19.83 -8.11
N THR A 40 -2.83 -19.24 -8.06
CA THR A 40 -2.02 -19.16 -6.84
C THR A 40 -2.25 -17.90 -6.02
N LEU A 41 -2.96 -16.90 -6.57
CA LEU A 41 -3.09 -15.55 -6.01
C LEU A 41 -3.48 -15.49 -4.52
N THR A 42 -4.37 -16.38 -4.07
CA THR A 42 -4.89 -16.43 -2.69
C THR A 42 -4.30 -17.57 -1.85
N MET A 43 -3.37 -18.35 -2.41
CA MET A 43 -2.73 -19.47 -1.71
C MET A 43 -1.65 -18.98 -0.74
N GLN A 44 -1.31 -19.80 0.24
CA GLN A 44 -0.17 -19.51 1.12
C GLN A 44 1.15 -19.59 0.34
N PRO A 45 2.22 -18.86 0.73
CA PRO A 45 3.44 -18.74 -0.08
C PRO A 45 4.10 -20.08 -0.42
N ASP A 46 4.10 -21.05 0.50
CA ASP A 46 4.67 -22.38 0.25
C ASP A 46 3.87 -23.15 -0.81
N GLU A 47 2.54 -23.02 -0.79
CA GLU A 47 1.64 -23.64 -1.79
C GLU A 47 1.80 -22.96 -3.15
N GLN A 48 1.92 -21.63 -3.20
CA GLN A 48 2.18 -20.89 -4.43
C GLN A 48 3.43 -21.42 -5.12
N LYS A 49 4.54 -21.53 -4.37
CA LYS A 49 5.81 -22.06 -4.86
C LYS A 49 5.62 -23.47 -5.41
N GLN A 50 5.01 -24.36 -4.62
CA GLN A 50 4.80 -25.75 -5.00
C GLN A 50 3.98 -25.87 -6.29
N GLN A 51 2.90 -25.10 -6.45
CA GLN A 51 2.05 -25.14 -7.65
C GLN A 51 2.79 -24.64 -8.90
N ILE A 52 3.64 -23.63 -8.76
CA ILE A 52 4.43 -23.10 -9.87
C ILE A 52 5.50 -24.13 -10.30
N GLU A 53 6.19 -24.74 -9.34
CA GLU A 53 7.20 -25.78 -9.60
C GLU A 53 6.58 -27.04 -10.24
N GLN A 54 5.42 -27.49 -9.75
CA GLN A 54 4.69 -28.64 -10.32
C GLN A 54 4.24 -28.42 -11.76
N ALA A 55 4.03 -27.17 -12.17
CA ALA A 55 3.70 -26.80 -13.54
C ALA A 55 4.93 -26.63 -14.45
N GLY A 56 6.13 -26.94 -13.95
CA GLY A 56 7.39 -26.79 -14.69
C GLY A 56 7.83 -25.34 -14.90
N GLN A 57 7.26 -24.39 -14.14
CA GLN A 57 7.62 -22.97 -14.19
C GLN A 57 8.62 -22.62 -13.08
N ILE A 58 9.35 -21.52 -13.26
CA ILE A 58 10.31 -21.03 -12.26
C ILE A 58 9.57 -20.06 -11.32
N PRO A 59 9.44 -20.36 -10.02
CA PRO A 59 8.86 -19.43 -9.05
C PRO A 59 9.88 -18.33 -8.71
N ILE A 60 9.45 -17.07 -8.74
CA ILE A 60 10.28 -15.91 -8.37
C ILE A 60 9.74 -15.34 -7.06
N PHE A 61 10.58 -15.34 -6.02
CA PHE A 61 10.19 -14.80 -4.71
C PHE A 61 10.02 -13.28 -4.76
N SER A 62 8.94 -12.78 -4.16
CA SER A 62 8.66 -11.36 -4.00
C SER A 62 7.95 -11.09 -2.68
N TYR A 63 7.80 -9.81 -2.33
CA TYR A 63 7.10 -9.40 -1.12
C TYR A 63 6.66 -7.93 -1.19
N ASN A 64 5.64 -7.60 -0.41
CA ASN A 64 5.29 -6.23 -0.04
C ASN A 64 5.48 -6.04 1.47
N GLN A 65 5.86 -4.84 1.85
CA GLN A 65 6.09 -4.45 3.24
C GLN A 65 5.43 -3.11 3.49
N THR A 66 4.72 -2.98 4.60
CA THR A 66 4.05 -1.75 5.03
C THR A 66 4.52 -1.39 6.43
N ASP A 67 4.63 -0.09 6.69
CA ASP A 67 5.20 0.42 7.94
C ASP A 67 4.25 0.23 9.14
N PHE A 68 2.93 0.23 8.91
CA PHE A 68 1.95 0.24 9.99
C PHE A 68 0.79 -0.71 9.71
N VAL A 69 0.75 -1.83 10.43
CA VAL A 69 -0.41 -2.72 10.54
C VAL A 69 -0.82 -2.87 11.99
N LYS A 70 -2.13 -2.89 12.23
CA LYS A 70 -2.73 -3.21 13.51
C LYS A 70 -4.16 -3.71 13.29
N GLU A 71 -4.56 -4.77 13.99
CA GLU A 71 -5.96 -5.25 14.00
C GLU A 71 -6.56 -5.40 12.58
N ARG A 72 -5.78 -5.99 11.66
CA ARG A 72 -6.16 -6.18 10.23
C ARG A 72 -6.46 -4.88 9.48
N VAL A 73 -5.85 -3.78 9.90
CA VAL A 73 -5.83 -2.49 9.17
C VAL A 73 -4.39 -2.18 8.78
N ALA A 74 -4.16 -1.84 7.51
CA ALA A 74 -2.89 -1.24 7.08
C ALA A 74 -3.04 0.27 6.97
N LEU A 75 -2.04 1.02 7.42
CA LEU A 75 -1.99 2.47 7.33
C LEU A 75 -0.69 2.88 6.65
N GLU A 76 -0.80 3.72 5.63
CA GLU A 76 0.32 4.34 4.95
C GLU A 76 0.27 5.86 5.16
N VAL A 77 1.43 6.45 5.43
CA VAL A 77 1.59 7.91 5.56
C VAL A 77 2.44 8.38 4.39
N GLN A 78 1.83 9.09 3.45
CA GLN A 78 2.44 9.36 2.16
C GLN A 78 2.64 10.86 1.92
N PHE A 79 3.81 11.33 2.35
CA PHE A 79 4.33 12.68 2.06
C PHE A 79 5.43 12.67 0.98
N GLY A 80 5.63 11.54 0.31
CA GLY A 80 6.61 11.32 -0.74
C GLY A 80 6.04 11.52 -2.15
N LYS A 81 6.84 11.18 -3.16
CA LYS A 81 6.54 11.46 -4.57
C LYS A 81 5.24 10.77 -5.02
N TYR A 82 4.49 11.44 -5.91
CA TYR A 82 3.22 10.95 -6.44
C TYR A 82 3.24 9.50 -6.97
N ALA A 83 4.36 9.06 -7.56
CA ALA A 83 4.51 7.72 -8.11
C ALA A 83 4.36 6.61 -7.07
N PHE A 84 4.61 6.91 -5.78
CA PHE A 84 4.49 5.95 -4.70
C PHE A 84 3.04 5.75 -4.25
N VAL A 85 2.16 6.75 -4.39
CA VAL A 85 0.76 6.60 -3.93
C VAL A 85 0.00 5.57 -4.77
N ALA A 86 0.17 5.61 -6.09
CA ALA A 86 -0.43 4.61 -6.96
C ALA A 86 0.08 3.19 -6.62
N TYR A 87 1.35 3.06 -6.23
CA TYR A 87 1.89 1.78 -5.79
C TYR A 87 1.28 1.33 -4.44
N ASP A 88 1.13 2.25 -3.48
CA ASP A 88 0.53 1.94 -2.18
C ASP A 88 -0.93 1.49 -2.33
N LEU A 89 -1.73 2.23 -3.09
CA LEU A 89 -3.15 1.97 -3.33
C LEU A 89 -3.41 0.67 -4.12
N PHE A 90 -2.69 0.45 -5.23
CA PHE A 90 -2.99 -0.64 -6.17
C PHE A 90 -2.12 -1.88 -5.98
N VAL A 91 -0.99 -1.78 -5.28
CA VAL A 91 -0.08 -2.91 -5.08
C VAL A 91 -0.01 -3.29 -3.61
N LYS A 92 0.39 -2.38 -2.71
CA LYS A 92 0.62 -2.76 -1.31
C LYS A 92 -0.68 -3.13 -0.60
N HIS A 93 -1.66 -2.23 -0.54
CA HIS A 93 -2.92 -2.54 0.14
C HIS A 93 -3.61 -3.77 -0.47
N LEU A 94 -3.57 -3.91 -1.79
CA LEU A 94 -4.14 -5.07 -2.46
C LEU A 94 -3.41 -6.37 -2.12
N ALA A 95 -2.07 -6.38 -2.06
CA ALA A 95 -1.30 -7.56 -1.68
C ALA A 95 -1.61 -8.03 -0.26
N PHE A 96 -1.72 -7.09 0.70
CA PHE A 96 -2.09 -7.41 2.08
C PHE A 96 -3.54 -7.91 2.19
N PHE A 97 -4.46 -7.32 1.41
CA PHE A 97 -5.87 -7.72 1.39
C PHE A 97 -6.05 -9.13 0.80
N ILE A 98 -5.46 -9.39 -0.37
CA ILE A 98 -5.54 -10.71 -1.03
C ILE A 98 -4.84 -11.80 -0.21
N SER A 99 -3.78 -11.44 0.53
CA SER A 99 -3.07 -12.36 1.44
C SER A 99 -3.75 -12.52 2.80
N ASP A 100 -5.00 -12.07 2.94
CA ASP A 100 -5.83 -12.17 4.16
C ASP A 100 -5.15 -11.58 5.42
N LYS A 101 -4.38 -10.50 5.24
CA LYS A 101 -3.70 -9.80 6.35
C LYS A 101 -4.41 -8.55 6.82
N ILE A 102 -5.20 -7.92 5.94
CA ILE A 102 -5.99 -6.73 6.26
C ILE A 102 -7.38 -6.85 5.66
N ASP A 103 -8.33 -6.15 6.27
CA ASP A 103 -9.69 -5.98 5.76
C ASP A 103 -9.90 -4.59 5.13
N VAL A 104 -9.05 -3.61 5.51
CA VAL A 104 -9.12 -2.21 5.05
C VAL A 104 -7.73 -1.56 5.05
N GLY A 105 -7.48 -0.73 4.04
CA GLY A 105 -6.32 0.16 3.96
C GLY A 105 -6.66 1.60 4.31
N ILE A 106 -5.73 2.32 4.94
CA ILE A 106 -5.82 3.74 5.23
C ILE A 106 -4.65 4.45 4.56
N GLU A 107 -4.94 5.48 3.76
CA GLU A 107 -3.93 6.31 3.11
C GLU A 107 -4.03 7.74 3.66
N ILE A 108 -2.99 8.21 4.34
CA ILE A 108 -2.89 9.60 4.83
C ILE A 108 -2.08 10.43 3.84
N LEU A 109 -2.71 11.46 3.29
CA LEU A 109 -2.14 12.37 2.29
C LEU A 109 -2.23 13.82 2.77
N PRO A 110 -1.32 14.71 2.33
CA PRO A 110 -1.48 16.13 2.57
C PRO A 110 -2.59 16.68 1.65
N MET A 111 -3.44 17.56 2.17
CA MET A 111 -4.29 18.41 1.33
C MET A 111 -3.42 19.29 0.43
N LYS A 112 -3.96 19.79 -0.69
CA LYS A 112 -3.21 20.67 -1.59
C LYS A 112 -2.66 21.92 -0.88
N SER A 113 -3.39 22.44 0.10
CA SER A 113 -3.00 23.55 0.97
C SER A 113 -1.71 23.27 1.76
N LEU A 114 -1.60 22.11 2.38
CA LEU A 114 -0.38 21.65 3.06
C LEU A 114 0.74 21.33 2.07
N GLN A 115 0.44 20.60 0.98
CA GLN A 115 1.42 20.24 -0.04
C GLN A 115 2.08 21.47 -0.68
N SER A 116 1.33 22.56 -0.87
CA SER A 116 1.84 23.82 -1.42
C SER A 116 2.85 24.52 -0.49
N GLN A 117 2.92 24.10 0.77
CA GLN A 117 3.89 24.54 1.76
C GLN A 117 5.01 23.52 2.00
N MET A 118 5.15 22.51 1.12
CA MET A 118 6.21 21.49 1.15
C MET A 118 7.17 21.69 -0.05
N SER A 119 8.25 20.92 -0.10
CA SER A 119 9.05 20.79 -1.33
C SER A 119 8.20 20.25 -2.49
N SER A 120 8.56 20.55 -3.73
CA SER A 120 7.86 20.02 -4.90
C SER A 120 7.98 18.49 -5.00
N GLY A 121 6.96 17.84 -5.58
CA GLY A 121 6.95 16.41 -5.85
C GLY A 121 6.01 15.54 -5.01
N PRO A 122 5.63 15.88 -3.76
CA PRO A 122 4.66 15.11 -3.02
C PRO A 122 3.29 15.07 -3.71
N ALA A 123 2.62 13.93 -3.59
CA ALA A 123 1.20 13.83 -3.92
C ALA A 123 0.34 14.67 -2.97
N TYR A 124 -0.91 14.89 -3.35
CA TYR A 124 -1.90 15.59 -2.54
C TYR A 124 -3.26 14.91 -2.67
N TYR A 125 -4.04 14.98 -1.61
CA TYR A 125 -5.32 14.30 -1.42
C TYR A 125 -6.25 14.44 -2.64
N GLU A 126 -6.45 15.66 -3.14
CA GLU A 126 -7.38 15.94 -4.23
C GLU A 126 -6.96 15.25 -5.54
N GLY A 127 -5.66 15.19 -5.81
CA GLY A 127 -5.12 14.52 -6.99
C GLY A 127 -5.28 13.00 -6.91
N GLU A 128 -5.03 12.42 -5.74
CA GLU A 128 -5.11 10.97 -5.55
C GLU A 128 -6.55 10.48 -5.43
N LEU A 129 -7.43 11.26 -4.81
CA LEU A 129 -8.86 11.02 -4.85
C LEU A 129 -9.36 11.00 -6.30
N TYR A 130 -8.93 11.96 -7.13
CA TYR A 130 -9.25 11.97 -8.55
C TYR A 130 -8.71 10.72 -9.27
N ASN A 131 -7.48 10.29 -8.96
CA ASN A 131 -6.87 9.09 -9.53
C ASN A 131 -7.66 7.82 -9.21
N ILE A 132 -8.16 7.69 -7.98
CA ILE A 132 -9.01 6.57 -7.54
C ILE A 132 -10.35 6.63 -8.26
N MET A 133 -11.04 7.77 -8.21
CA MET A 133 -12.38 7.91 -8.81
C MET A 133 -12.37 7.67 -10.33
N ARG A 134 -11.28 8.02 -11.00
CA ARG A 134 -11.09 7.79 -12.45
C ARG A 134 -11.02 6.30 -12.82
N GLN A 135 -10.68 5.41 -11.90
CA GLN A 135 -10.70 3.96 -12.17
C GLN A 135 -12.12 3.38 -12.28
N GLY A 136 -13.11 4.10 -11.77
CA GLY A 136 -14.49 3.64 -11.70
C GLY A 136 -14.84 2.97 -10.36
N ARG A 137 -16.12 2.61 -10.21
CA ARG A 137 -16.64 2.07 -8.95
C ARG A 137 -16.04 0.70 -8.65
N GLY A 138 -15.68 0.46 -7.39
CA GLY A 138 -15.17 -0.83 -6.91
C GLY A 138 -13.70 -1.10 -7.24
N VAL A 139 -12.95 -0.07 -7.66
CA VAL A 139 -11.52 -0.19 -7.99
C VAL A 139 -10.71 0.79 -7.13
N PRO A 140 -9.67 0.33 -6.39
CA PRO A 140 -9.27 -1.08 -6.23
C PRO A 140 -10.28 -1.89 -5.41
N ALA A 141 -10.15 -3.23 -5.45
CA ALA A 141 -11.06 -4.14 -4.75
C ALA A 141 -10.91 -4.12 -3.22
N VAL A 142 -9.76 -3.64 -2.72
CA VAL A 142 -9.53 -3.44 -1.28
C VAL A 142 -10.34 -2.24 -0.79
N PRO A 143 -11.09 -2.35 0.32
CA PRO A 143 -11.71 -1.20 0.97
C PRO A 143 -10.64 -0.20 1.44
N LEU A 144 -10.86 1.09 1.17
CA LEU A 144 -9.91 2.14 1.49
C LEU A 144 -10.57 3.31 2.24
N VAL A 145 -9.83 3.88 3.19
CA VAL A 145 -10.11 5.16 3.81
C VAL A 145 -9.00 6.13 3.41
N ILE A 146 -9.33 7.15 2.63
CA ILE A 146 -8.37 8.19 2.22
C ILE A 146 -8.57 9.41 3.12
N ILE A 147 -7.50 9.87 3.76
CA ILE A 147 -7.54 10.98 4.72
C ILE A 147 -6.62 12.09 4.24
N GLY A 148 -7.20 13.24 3.89
CA GLY A 148 -6.46 14.48 3.65
C GLY A 148 -6.23 15.25 4.95
N ILE A 149 -4.98 15.65 5.22
CA ILE A 149 -4.63 16.47 6.39
C ILE A 149 -4.11 17.85 6.00
N ASP A 150 -4.31 18.83 6.89
CA ASP A 150 -3.84 20.21 6.74
C ASP A 150 -3.18 20.71 8.04
N VAL A 151 -2.70 21.96 8.03
CA VAL A 151 -2.01 22.65 9.14
C VAL A 151 -2.94 23.18 10.22
#